data_AF-A0A6A3AN44-F1
#
_entry.id   AF-A0A6A3AN44-F1
#
_cell.length_a   1.000
_cell.length_b   1.000
_cell.length_c   1.000
_cell.angle_alpha   90.00
_cell.angle_beta   90.00
_cell.angle_gamma   90.00
#
_symmetry.space_group_name_H-M   'P 1'
#
loop_
_entity.id
_entity.type
_entity.pdbx_description
1 polymer ?
#
loop_
_entity_poly.entity_id
_entity_poly.type
_entity_poly.pdbx_seq_one_letter_code
_entity_poly.pdbx_strand_id
1 'polypeptide(L)'
;MAPNDPKQTGGFFASIASSISSFGSAMTKSVNGLLGYEGLEVVNPEGGTEDAEEEARRGRWKQEERDGYWKMMQKYIGSDVTSMVTLPVLIFEPMSMLQKMAEIMEYSYLLDLADECEDPYMRLVYTTSWAISVYYAFQRTWKPFNPILGETYEMVNHGGITFLAEQVSHHPPMSAGHAENEHFIYDISSKVKTKFLGNSIDVYPLGRNRVTLKRDGAVFNLVPPPTKVNNLIFGRTWVDSPGEMIMTNLTTGDKAVLYFQPCGWFGAGRYEIDGYVYNSAEEPKILMTGKWNESISYQPCDSEGEPLPGTELKESWRLADVPKNDKFQYTNFAHKVNSFDTAPKKLLASDSRLRPDRYALEQGDLSKAGFEKGSLEERQRAEKKNREEKGHKFTPKWFDFTNEVAATPWGELEVYRYNGKYDKHRACGRWLE
;
A
#
# COMPACT_ATOMS: atom_id res chain seq x y z
N MET A 1 24.12 -13.43 -55.99
CA MET A 1 24.72 -13.18 -54.67
C MET A 1 24.58 -11.71 -54.34
N ALA A 2 23.61 -11.38 -53.50
CA ALA A 2 23.59 -10.23 -52.59
C ALA A 2 22.45 -10.51 -51.57
N PRO A 3 22.62 -10.20 -50.29
CA PRO A 3 21.90 -10.86 -49.20
C PRO A 3 20.65 -10.12 -48.74
N ASN A 4 19.82 -10.87 -48.02
CA ASN A 4 18.58 -10.47 -47.35
C ASN A 4 18.75 -9.25 -46.43
N ASP A 5 17.82 -8.30 -46.54
CA ASP A 5 17.52 -7.32 -45.50
C ASP A 5 16.54 -7.94 -44.48
N PRO A 6 16.84 -7.99 -43.17
CA PRO A 6 15.89 -8.46 -42.18
C PRO A 6 14.87 -7.37 -41.85
N LYS A 7 13.59 -7.73 -41.95
CA LYS A 7 12.46 -6.97 -41.43
C LYS A 7 12.74 -6.50 -39.99
N GLN A 8 12.72 -5.19 -39.78
CA GLN A 8 12.62 -4.58 -38.47
C GLN A 8 11.29 -5.00 -37.83
N THR A 9 11.33 -5.98 -36.93
CA THR A 9 10.31 -6.20 -35.90
C THR A 9 10.49 -5.12 -34.84
N GLY A 10 9.98 -3.91 -35.13
CA GLY A 10 9.84 -2.84 -34.15
C GLY A 10 8.62 -3.11 -33.27
N GLY A 11 8.81 -3.80 -32.17
CA GLY A 11 7.77 -4.06 -31.18
C GLY A 11 7.33 -2.77 -30.46
N PHE A 12 6.04 -2.70 -30.19
CA PHE A 12 5.28 -1.64 -29.50
C PHE A 12 5.89 -1.14 -28.17
N PHE A 13 6.84 -1.85 -27.55
CA PHE A 13 7.69 -1.30 -26.48
C PHE A 13 8.40 0.01 -26.88
N ALA A 14 8.71 0.18 -28.16
CA ALA A 14 9.31 1.42 -28.67
C ALA A 14 8.32 2.59 -28.78
N SER A 15 7.00 2.36 -28.91
CA SER A 15 6.01 3.45 -29.01
C SER A 15 5.59 3.96 -27.63
N ILE A 16 5.52 3.08 -26.63
CA ILE A 16 5.40 3.47 -25.21
C ILE A 16 6.71 4.16 -24.79
N ALA A 17 7.89 3.63 -25.12
CA ALA A 17 9.15 4.30 -24.82
C ALA A 17 9.34 5.65 -25.56
N SER A 18 8.83 5.80 -26.79
CA SER A 18 8.93 7.06 -27.55
C SER A 18 7.92 8.11 -27.09
N SER A 19 6.71 7.72 -26.68
CA SER A 19 5.76 8.63 -26.02
C SER A 19 6.17 8.99 -24.58
N ILE A 20 6.87 8.10 -23.87
CA ILE A 20 7.49 8.37 -22.55
C ILE A 20 8.66 9.38 -22.64
N SER A 21 9.33 9.50 -23.78
CA SER A 21 10.48 10.42 -23.94
C SER A 21 10.13 11.92 -23.94
N SER A 22 8.85 12.28 -23.97
CA SER A 22 8.39 13.68 -24.00
C SER A 22 7.73 14.18 -22.70
N PHE A 23 7.54 13.32 -21.69
CA PHE A 23 6.98 13.76 -20.41
C PHE A 23 8.12 14.07 -19.45
N GLY A 24 8.49 15.35 -19.41
CA GLY A 24 9.41 15.86 -18.40
C GLY A 24 8.92 15.44 -17.01
N SER A 25 9.80 14.80 -16.25
CA SER A 25 9.67 14.67 -14.80
C SER A 25 9.21 16.02 -14.22
N ALA A 26 8.33 16.00 -13.22
CA ALA A 26 7.86 17.19 -12.51
C ALA A 26 8.99 18.22 -12.40
N MET A 27 8.75 19.47 -12.84
CA MET A 27 9.76 20.52 -12.82
C MET A 27 10.18 20.73 -11.36
N THR A 28 11.35 20.20 -11.01
CA THR A 28 11.93 20.33 -9.69
C THR A 28 12.36 21.78 -9.49
N LYS A 29 11.51 22.59 -8.87
CA LYS A 29 11.95 23.91 -8.42
C LYS A 29 12.58 23.74 -7.04
N SER A 30 13.89 23.96 -6.96
CA SER A 30 14.57 24.09 -5.68
C SER A 30 14.18 25.42 -5.05
N VAL A 31 13.97 25.43 -3.73
CA VAL A 31 13.83 26.69 -2.99
C VAL A 31 15.21 27.35 -2.91
N ASN A 32 15.57 28.14 -3.93
CA ASN A 32 16.78 28.94 -3.92
C ASN A 32 16.49 30.29 -3.27
N GLY A 33 16.89 30.48 -2.01
CA GLY A 33 17.01 31.81 -1.41
C GLY A 33 16.20 32.11 -0.15
N LEU A 34 15.37 31.19 0.36
CA LEU A 34 14.64 31.41 1.60
C LEU A 34 14.86 30.31 2.64
N LEU A 35 15.05 30.72 3.90
CA LEU A 35 15.19 29.90 5.12
C LEU A 35 16.55 29.19 5.35
N GLY A 36 17.57 29.41 4.51
CA GLY A 36 18.89 28.77 4.69
C GLY A 36 18.91 27.27 4.36
N TYR A 37 17.94 26.81 3.54
CA TYR A 37 17.79 25.41 3.13
C TYR A 37 17.97 25.24 1.61
N GLU A 38 19.17 25.56 1.12
CA GLU A 38 19.51 25.46 -0.31
C GLU A 38 19.35 24.01 -0.83
N GLY A 39 18.72 23.86 -2.00
CA GLY A 39 18.61 22.57 -2.71
C GLY A 39 17.44 21.68 -2.32
N LEU A 40 16.51 22.11 -1.46
CA LEU A 40 15.30 21.34 -1.14
C LEU A 40 14.24 21.43 -2.26
N GLU A 41 13.72 20.27 -2.64
CA GLU A 41 12.66 20.12 -3.64
C GLU A 41 11.27 20.24 -2.98
N VAL A 42 10.40 21.11 -3.51
CA VAL A 42 8.99 21.23 -3.12
C VAL A 42 8.14 21.16 -4.38
N VAL A 43 7.17 20.23 -4.41
CA VAL A 43 6.34 19.98 -5.60
C VAL A 43 4.89 20.34 -5.31
N ASN A 44 4.30 21.24 -6.09
CA ASN A 44 2.85 21.50 -6.05
C ASN A 44 2.13 20.47 -6.93
N PRO A 45 1.35 19.53 -6.36
CA PRO A 45 0.72 18.45 -7.13
C PRO A 45 -0.53 18.90 -7.90
N GLU A 46 -1.01 20.13 -7.70
CA GLU A 46 -2.09 20.74 -8.46
C GLU A 46 -1.58 21.60 -9.61
N GLY A 47 -0.26 21.77 -9.71
CA GLY A 47 0.31 22.48 -10.84
C GLY A 47 0.16 24.00 -10.82
N GLY A 48 -0.34 24.58 -9.72
CA GLY A 48 -0.52 26.03 -9.64
C GLY A 48 0.78 26.80 -9.91
N THR A 49 0.66 28.01 -10.49
CA THR A 49 1.79 28.94 -10.71
C THR A 49 2.34 29.54 -9.41
N GLU A 50 1.79 29.14 -8.26
CA GLU A 50 2.24 29.55 -6.95
C GLU A 50 3.72 29.24 -6.81
N ASP A 51 4.46 30.24 -6.32
CA ASP A 51 5.90 30.11 -6.14
C ASP A 51 6.17 28.88 -5.26
N ALA A 52 7.23 28.13 -5.57
CA ALA A 52 7.65 26.98 -4.75
C ALA A 52 7.85 27.40 -3.28
N GLU A 53 8.19 28.68 -3.06
CA GLU A 53 8.25 29.32 -1.75
C GLU A 53 6.91 29.43 -1.02
N GLU A 54 5.82 29.75 -1.73
CA GLU A 54 4.50 29.83 -1.14
C GLU A 54 4.01 28.43 -0.78
N GLU A 55 4.15 27.47 -1.70
CA GLU A 55 3.79 26.08 -1.45
C GLU A 55 4.56 25.54 -0.25
N ALA A 56 5.87 25.81 -0.12
CA ALA A 56 6.71 25.37 1.00
C ALA A 56 6.13 25.73 2.39
N ARG A 57 5.33 26.80 2.48
CA ARG A 57 4.69 27.27 3.73
C ARG A 57 3.32 26.64 4.00
N ARG A 58 2.72 25.94 3.04
CA ARG A 58 1.36 25.35 3.14
C ARG A 58 1.31 23.98 3.84
N GLY A 59 2.43 23.52 4.39
CA GLY A 59 2.51 22.26 5.14
C GLY A 59 1.83 22.29 6.51
N ARG A 60 1.62 21.11 7.09
CA ARG A 60 0.97 20.94 8.41
C ARG A 60 1.82 21.35 9.63
N TRP A 61 3.10 21.63 9.42
CA TRP A 61 4.04 21.94 10.49
C TRP A 61 4.03 23.43 10.82
N LYS A 62 4.00 23.78 12.12
CA LYS A 62 4.33 25.14 12.54
C LYS A 62 5.81 25.41 12.26
N GLN A 63 6.17 26.67 11.99
CA GLN A 63 7.52 27.03 11.58
C GLN A 63 8.62 26.52 12.53
N GLU A 64 8.46 26.73 13.84
CA GLU A 64 9.45 26.30 14.84
C GLU A 64 9.58 24.76 14.90
N GLU A 65 8.45 24.04 14.84
CA GLU A 65 8.39 22.58 14.82
C GLU A 65 9.03 22.02 13.54
N ARG A 66 8.77 22.66 12.40
CA ARG A 66 9.33 22.32 11.09
C ARG A 66 10.85 22.44 11.10
N ASP A 67 11.37 23.57 11.55
CA ASP A 67 12.82 23.84 11.56
C ASP A 67 13.54 22.88 12.52
N GLY A 68 12.94 22.58 13.68
CA GLY A 68 13.44 21.57 14.62
C GLY A 68 13.44 20.16 14.01
N TYR A 69 12.34 19.78 13.36
CA TYR A 69 12.20 18.47 12.73
C TYR A 69 13.16 18.31 11.54
N TRP A 70 13.33 19.34 10.71
CA TRP A 70 14.31 19.35 9.62
C TRP A 70 15.74 19.14 10.14
N LYS A 71 16.15 19.88 11.17
CA LYS A 71 17.48 19.74 11.79
C LYS A 71 17.73 18.32 12.30
N MET A 72 16.70 17.66 12.83
CA MET A 72 16.77 16.26 13.25
C MET A 72 16.87 15.30 12.06
N MET A 73 16.10 15.53 10.99
CA MET A 73 15.94 14.60 9.87
C MET A 73 17.04 14.68 8.82
N GLN A 74 17.65 15.85 8.58
CA GLN A 74 18.62 16.06 7.50
C GLN A 74 19.84 15.11 7.56
N LYS A 75 20.24 14.67 8.75
CA LYS A 75 21.35 13.70 8.92
C LYS A 75 21.00 12.28 8.46
N TYR A 76 19.72 11.98 8.22
CA TYR A 76 19.23 10.68 7.76
C TYR A 76 18.95 10.64 6.26
N ILE A 77 19.31 11.69 5.50
CA ILE A 77 19.17 11.69 4.03
C ILE A 77 19.94 10.50 3.46
N GLY A 78 19.27 9.74 2.59
CA GLY A 78 19.75 8.49 2.02
C GLY A 78 19.54 7.24 2.88
N SER A 79 19.06 7.38 4.12
CA SER A 79 18.89 6.26 5.07
C SER A 79 17.46 5.67 5.04
N ASP A 80 17.33 4.43 5.51
CA ASP A 80 16.04 3.86 5.88
C ASP A 80 15.63 4.37 7.26
N VAL A 81 14.56 5.16 7.32
CA VAL A 81 14.15 5.90 8.54
C VAL A 81 13.11 5.16 9.38
N THR A 82 12.60 4.00 8.92
CA THR A 82 11.51 3.26 9.58
C THR A 82 11.83 2.84 11.02
N SER A 83 13.10 2.59 11.33
CA SER A 83 13.56 2.09 12.63
C SER A 83 14.56 3.00 13.34
N MET A 84 14.95 4.12 12.73
CA MET A 84 16.02 5.00 13.24
C MET A 84 15.52 6.26 13.94
N VAL A 85 14.26 6.66 13.72
CA VAL A 85 13.73 7.95 14.18
C VAL A 85 12.39 7.76 14.88
N THR A 86 12.28 8.29 16.11
CA THR A 86 10.98 8.43 16.78
C THR A 86 10.26 9.63 16.17
N LEU A 87 9.13 9.37 15.52
CA LEU A 87 8.33 10.40 14.88
C LEU A 87 7.30 11.01 15.84
N PRO A 88 6.99 12.32 15.71
CA PRO A 88 6.00 13.01 16.55
C PRO A 88 4.58 12.53 16.21
N VAL A 89 3.70 12.42 17.21
CA VAL A 89 2.32 11.93 17.02
C VAL A 89 1.51 12.79 16.05
N LEU A 90 1.84 14.07 15.90
CA LEU A 90 1.11 15.00 15.03
C LEU A 90 1.05 14.58 13.56
N ILE A 91 1.95 13.70 13.08
CA ILE A 91 1.93 13.21 11.69
C ILE A 91 1.21 11.86 11.52
N PHE A 92 0.62 11.31 12.59
CA PHE A 92 0.01 9.99 12.57
C PHE A 92 -1.49 10.03 12.26
N GLU A 93 -2.00 8.93 11.71
CA GLU A 93 -3.43 8.61 11.70
C GLU A 93 -3.76 7.62 12.83
N PRO A 94 -4.98 7.63 13.39
CA PRO A 94 -5.39 6.74 14.48
C PRO A 94 -5.65 5.29 14.06
N MET A 95 -4.76 4.73 13.23
CA MET A 95 -4.74 3.34 12.77
C MET A 95 -3.35 2.73 12.95
N SER A 96 -3.26 1.44 13.24
CA SER A 96 -2.02 0.66 13.09
C SER A 96 -1.82 0.24 11.62
N MET A 97 -0.60 -0.16 11.25
CA MET A 97 -0.39 -0.79 9.94
C MET A 97 -1.25 -2.04 9.73
N LEU A 98 -1.61 -2.78 10.79
CA LEU A 98 -2.44 -3.99 10.68
C LEU A 98 -3.88 -3.63 10.28
N GLN A 99 -4.40 -2.51 10.79
CA GLN A 99 -5.69 -1.96 10.36
C GLN A 99 -5.60 -1.45 8.92
N LYS A 100 -4.51 -0.76 8.56
CA LYS A 100 -4.24 -0.30 7.19
C LYS A 100 -4.20 -1.45 6.18
N MET A 101 -3.62 -2.60 6.56
CA MET A 101 -3.61 -3.81 5.74
C MET A 101 -5.00 -4.37 5.47
N ALA A 102 -5.95 -4.19 6.40
CA ALA A 102 -7.32 -4.66 6.23
C ALA A 102 -8.13 -3.82 5.23
N GLU A 103 -7.68 -2.61 4.90
CA GLU A 103 -8.42 -1.72 3.98
C GLU A 103 -8.54 -2.25 2.55
N ILE A 104 -7.63 -3.13 2.13
CA ILE A 104 -7.75 -3.83 0.84
C ILE A 104 -8.98 -4.75 0.77
N MET A 105 -9.65 -5.01 1.89
CA MET A 105 -10.89 -5.78 1.94
C MET A 105 -12.15 -4.96 1.64
N GLU A 106 -12.05 -3.63 1.44
CA GLU A 106 -13.20 -2.76 1.16
C GLU A 106 -13.99 -3.23 -0.07
N TYR A 107 -13.28 -3.61 -1.14
CA TYR A 107 -13.85 -4.05 -2.43
C TYR A 107 -13.59 -5.54 -2.68
N SER A 108 -13.57 -6.33 -1.62
CA SER A 108 -13.29 -7.77 -1.67
C SER A 108 -14.28 -8.59 -2.51
N TYR A 109 -15.50 -8.10 -2.75
CA TYR A 109 -16.46 -8.72 -3.67
C TYR A 109 -15.92 -8.90 -5.09
N LEU A 110 -14.91 -8.11 -5.50
CA LEU A 110 -14.23 -8.28 -6.78
C LEU A 110 -13.51 -9.62 -6.86
N LEU A 111 -13.00 -10.14 -5.73
CA LEU A 111 -12.42 -11.49 -5.70
C LEU A 111 -13.48 -12.59 -5.79
N ASP A 112 -14.68 -12.36 -5.26
CA ASP A 112 -15.81 -13.27 -5.43
C ASP A 112 -16.22 -13.33 -6.92
N LEU A 113 -16.31 -12.17 -7.59
CA LEU A 113 -16.54 -12.11 -9.04
C LEU A 113 -15.43 -12.82 -9.83
N ALA A 114 -14.17 -12.70 -9.40
CA ALA A 114 -13.07 -13.41 -10.04
C ALA A 114 -13.20 -14.94 -9.86
N ASP A 115 -13.58 -15.41 -8.68
CA ASP A 115 -13.78 -16.83 -8.39
C ASP A 115 -14.92 -17.42 -9.23
N GLU A 116 -16.00 -16.66 -9.46
CA GLU A 116 -17.16 -17.08 -10.25
C GLU A 116 -16.95 -16.96 -11.78
N CYS A 117 -16.05 -16.09 -12.24
CA CYS A 117 -15.87 -15.79 -13.67
C CYS A 117 -15.19 -16.94 -14.42
N GLU A 118 -15.71 -17.37 -15.57
CA GLU A 118 -15.09 -18.43 -16.38
C GLU A 118 -13.93 -17.93 -17.26
N ASP A 119 -14.01 -16.69 -17.75
CA ASP A 119 -13.00 -16.10 -18.63
C ASP A 119 -11.73 -15.77 -17.83
N PRO A 120 -10.58 -16.41 -18.14
CA PRO A 120 -9.34 -16.23 -17.38
C PRO A 120 -8.80 -14.79 -17.42
N TYR A 121 -9.06 -14.04 -18.50
CA TYR A 121 -8.61 -12.65 -18.62
C TYR A 121 -9.49 -11.72 -17.79
N MET A 122 -10.80 -11.99 -17.72
CA MET A 122 -11.70 -11.24 -16.84
C MET A 122 -11.43 -11.51 -15.35
N ARG A 123 -10.98 -12.72 -14.97
CA ARG A 123 -10.47 -12.96 -13.61
C ARG A 123 -9.29 -12.05 -13.27
N LEU A 124 -8.38 -11.82 -14.22
CA LEU A 124 -7.30 -10.86 -14.06
C LEU A 124 -7.81 -9.42 -13.96
N VAL A 125 -8.82 -9.02 -14.74
CA VAL A 125 -9.47 -7.71 -14.57
C VAL A 125 -9.99 -7.54 -13.14
N TYR A 126 -10.76 -8.49 -12.62
CA TYR A 126 -11.35 -8.38 -11.29
C TYR A 126 -10.31 -8.39 -10.16
N THR A 127 -9.35 -9.33 -10.19
CA THR A 127 -8.28 -9.39 -9.19
C THR A 127 -7.38 -8.16 -9.23
N THR A 128 -7.12 -7.60 -10.42
CA THR A 128 -6.32 -6.39 -10.56
C THR A 128 -7.08 -5.16 -10.09
N SER A 129 -8.37 -5.02 -10.42
CA SER A 129 -9.22 -3.93 -9.91
C SER A 129 -9.35 -3.97 -8.38
N TRP A 130 -9.43 -5.17 -7.78
CA TRP A 130 -9.35 -5.33 -6.33
C TRP A 130 -8.04 -4.77 -5.76
N ALA A 131 -6.90 -5.10 -6.36
CA ALA A 131 -5.59 -4.60 -5.94
C ALA A 131 -5.46 -3.07 -6.09
N ILE A 132 -6.02 -2.48 -7.14
CA ILE A 132 -6.02 -1.01 -7.34
C ILE A 132 -6.89 -0.30 -6.29
N SER A 133 -8.01 -0.91 -5.90
CA SER A 133 -9.02 -0.25 -5.08
C SER A 133 -8.50 0.32 -3.74
N VAL A 134 -7.44 -0.26 -3.18
CA VAL A 134 -6.83 0.21 -1.93
C VAL A 134 -5.97 1.47 -2.09
N TYR A 135 -5.59 1.85 -3.31
CA TYR A 135 -4.71 3.00 -3.54
C TYR A 135 -5.38 4.32 -3.15
N TYR A 136 -6.71 4.41 -3.19
CA TYR A 136 -7.42 5.55 -2.59
C TYR A 136 -7.07 5.71 -1.10
N ALA A 137 -7.01 4.61 -0.33
CA ALA A 137 -6.59 4.65 1.07
C ALA A 137 -5.09 4.96 1.22
N PHE A 138 -4.26 4.58 0.25
CA PHE A 138 -2.81 4.85 0.27
C PHE A 138 -2.45 6.29 -0.08
N GLN A 139 -3.38 7.07 -0.62
CA GLN A 139 -3.18 8.51 -0.84
C GLN A 139 -3.09 9.33 0.46
N ARG A 140 -3.55 8.75 1.58
CA ARG A 140 -3.58 9.42 2.88
C ARG A 140 -2.17 9.81 3.31
N THR A 141 -2.02 11.07 3.72
CA THR A 141 -0.72 11.69 4.02
C THR A 141 -0.28 11.50 5.47
N TRP A 142 -1.00 10.67 6.22
CA TRP A 142 -0.80 10.41 7.63
C TRP A 142 -0.13 9.06 7.82
N LYS A 143 0.81 9.00 8.77
CA LYS A 143 1.52 7.77 9.07
C LYS A 143 0.69 6.89 10.02
N PRO A 144 0.31 5.66 9.67
CA PRO A 144 -0.24 4.73 10.65
C PRO A 144 0.80 4.34 11.71
N PHE A 145 0.35 3.97 12.90
CA PHE A 145 1.21 3.47 13.96
C PHE A 145 1.92 2.19 13.53
N ASN A 146 3.24 2.15 13.74
CA ASN A 146 4.00 0.91 13.57
C ASN A 146 3.54 -0.08 14.64
N PRO A 147 3.03 -1.27 14.28
CA PRO A 147 2.53 -2.21 15.26
C PRO A 147 3.63 -2.69 16.20
N ILE A 148 3.28 -2.95 17.46
CA ILE A 148 4.21 -3.60 18.38
C ILE A 148 4.29 -5.10 18.07
N LEU A 149 5.43 -5.74 18.39
CA LEU A 149 5.63 -7.18 18.16
C LEU A 149 4.54 -8.01 18.85
N GLY A 150 3.85 -8.86 18.10
CA GLY A 150 2.70 -9.64 18.58
C GLY A 150 1.37 -8.86 18.65
N GLU A 151 1.34 -7.59 18.27
CA GLU A 151 0.07 -6.88 18.03
C GLU A 151 -0.73 -7.61 16.94
N THR A 152 -2.04 -7.65 17.09
CA THR A 152 -2.95 -8.28 16.13
C THR A 152 -4.01 -7.30 15.67
N TYR A 153 -4.68 -7.60 14.58
CA TYR A 153 -5.93 -6.94 14.21
C TYR A 153 -6.90 -7.97 13.64
N GLU A 154 -8.15 -7.97 14.12
CA GLU A 154 -9.21 -8.83 13.60
C GLU A 154 -10.39 -8.05 12.99
N MET A 155 -10.92 -8.59 11.89
CA MET A 155 -12.22 -8.28 11.30
C MET A 155 -12.94 -9.60 11.01
N VAL A 156 -14.19 -9.74 11.46
CA VAL A 156 -14.93 -11.01 11.36
C VAL A 156 -16.26 -10.78 10.67
N ASN A 157 -16.57 -11.63 9.69
CA ASN A 157 -17.83 -11.66 8.94
C ASN A 157 -18.16 -10.32 8.24
N HIS A 158 -17.17 -9.65 7.66
CA HIS A 158 -17.40 -8.53 6.76
C HIS A 158 -17.76 -9.08 5.38
N GLY A 159 -19.06 -9.18 5.06
CA GLY A 159 -19.48 -9.78 3.79
C GLY A 159 -19.01 -11.24 3.64
N GLY A 160 -19.09 -12.01 4.73
CA GLY A 160 -18.57 -13.39 4.77
C GLY A 160 -17.06 -13.52 4.99
N ILE A 161 -16.30 -12.42 4.94
CA ILE A 161 -14.84 -12.45 5.09
C ILE A 161 -14.42 -12.33 6.54
N THR A 162 -13.45 -13.17 6.92
CA THR A 162 -12.66 -13.00 8.13
C THR A 162 -11.25 -12.58 7.74
N PHE A 163 -10.74 -11.50 8.34
CA PHE A 163 -9.37 -11.01 8.17
C PHE A 163 -8.67 -10.99 9.53
N LEU A 164 -7.44 -11.52 9.56
CA LEU A 164 -6.55 -11.48 10.71
C LEU A 164 -5.17 -10.98 10.25
N ALA A 165 -4.57 -10.08 11.01
CA ALA A 165 -3.17 -9.73 10.86
C ALA A 165 -2.43 -9.77 12.19
N GLU A 166 -1.12 -10.03 12.14
CA GLU A 166 -0.21 -10.07 13.28
C GLU A 166 1.12 -9.40 12.92
N GLN A 167 1.69 -8.63 13.85
CA GLN A 167 3.07 -8.16 13.74
C GLN A 167 4.03 -9.29 14.11
N VAL A 168 4.54 -9.99 13.09
CA VAL A 168 5.36 -11.20 13.25
C VAL A 168 6.84 -10.91 13.52
N SER A 169 7.32 -9.70 13.16
CA SER A 169 8.69 -9.25 13.44
C SER A 169 8.75 -7.74 13.67
N HIS A 170 9.75 -7.28 14.42
CA HIS A 170 9.98 -5.85 14.69
C HIS A 170 11.33 -5.33 14.17
N HIS A 171 12.32 -6.21 13.96
CA HIS A 171 13.62 -5.85 13.38
C HIS A 171 14.06 -6.93 12.37
N PRO A 172 13.79 -6.73 11.07
CA PRO A 172 13.01 -5.63 10.49
C PRO A 172 11.51 -5.73 10.86
N PRO A 173 10.74 -4.61 10.82
CA PRO A 173 9.31 -4.66 11.04
C PRO A 173 8.61 -5.44 9.93
N MET A 174 7.90 -6.49 10.30
CA MET A 174 7.12 -7.31 9.36
C MET A 174 5.77 -7.67 9.96
N SER A 175 4.76 -7.63 9.11
CA SER A 175 3.39 -8.01 9.43
C SER A 175 2.95 -9.14 8.51
N ALA A 176 2.19 -10.10 9.04
CA ALA A 176 1.53 -11.13 8.26
C ALA A 176 0.01 -10.94 8.35
N GLY A 177 -0.70 -11.24 7.28
CA GLY A 177 -2.15 -11.12 7.18
C GLY A 177 -2.75 -12.29 6.42
N HIS A 178 -3.98 -12.63 6.78
CA HIS A 178 -4.77 -13.69 6.18
C HIS A 178 -6.23 -13.24 6.11
N ALA A 179 -6.85 -13.39 4.95
CA ALA A 179 -8.27 -13.17 4.74
C ALA A 179 -8.90 -14.38 4.05
N GLU A 180 -10.09 -14.78 4.46
CA GLU A 180 -10.79 -15.93 3.87
C GLU A 180 -12.31 -15.76 3.92
N ASN A 181 -12.98 -16.12 2.82
CA ASN A 181 -14.43 -16.34 2.73
C ASN A 181 -14.70 -17.62 1.91
N GLU A 182 -15.92 -17.82 1.40
CA GLU A 182 -16.26 -19.02 0.60
C GLU A 182 -15.58 -19.06 -0.78
N HIS A 183 -15.15 -17.92 -1.31
CA HIS A 183 -14.63 -17.76 -2.68
C HIS A 183 -13.11 -17.68 -2.77
N PHE A 184 -12.44 -17.07 -1.78
CA PHE A 184 -11.01 -16.83 -1.88
C PHE A 184 -10.27 -16.95 -0.55
N ILE A 185 -8.95 -17.08 -0.67
CA ILE A 185 -7.97 -16.88 0.40
C ILE A 185 -7.02 -15.78 -0.06
N TYR A 186 -6.75 -14.80 0.80
CA TYR A 186 -5.72 -13.78 0.60
C TYR A 186 -4.68 -13.88 1.73
N ASP A 187 -3.44 -14.18 1.36
CA ASP A 187 -2.30 -14.21 2.28
C ASP A 187 -1.31 -13.09 1.95
N ILE A 188 -0.86 -12.37 2.98
CA ILE A 188 0.17 -11.35 2.86
C ILE A 188 1.27 -11.56 3.91
N SER A 189 2.52 -11.58 3.47
CA SER A 189 3.66 -11.20 4.32
C SER A 189 4.17 -9.85 3.83
N SER A 190 4.31 -8.87 4.72
CA SER A 190 4.64 -7.49 4.35
C SER A 190 5.81 -6.97 5.16
N LYS A 191 6.76 -6.38 4.45
CA LYS A 191 7.90 -5.63 4.97
C LYS A 191 8.03 -4.36 4.14
N VAL A 192 8.33 -3.25 4.79
CA VAL A 192 8.53 -1.97 4.10
C VAL A 192 9.99 -1.57 4.25
N LYS A 193 10.62 -1.24 3.11
CA LYS A 193 11.91 -0.57 3.08
C LYS A 193 11.70 0.87 2.68
N THR A 194 12.43 1.79 3.30
CA THR A 194 12.31 3.21 2.94
C THR A 194 13.65 3.83 2.56
N LYS A 195 13.58 4.95 1.83
CA LYS A 195 14.72 5.82 1.57
C LYS A 195 14.30 7.27 1.71
N PHE A 196 14.80 7.94 2.73
CA PHE A 196 14.55 9.37 2.93
C PHE A 196 15.40 10.21 1.96
N LEU A 197 14.78 11.08 1.18
CA LEU A 197 15.42 11.89 0.13
C LEU A 197 15.52 13.38 0.52
N GLY A 198 15.30 13.72 1.79
CA GLY A 198 15.25 15.10 2.26
C GLY A 198 13.82 15.58 2.44
N ASN A 199 13.18 16.14 1.42
CA ASN A 199 11.77 16.56 1.57
C ASN A 199 10.76 15.50 1.09
N SER A 200 11.24 14.34 0.65
CA SER A 200 10.39 13.20 0.26
C SER A 200 10.95 11.89 0.83
N ILE A 201 10.14 10.84 0.77
CA ILE A 201 10.54 9.47 1.13
C ILE A 201 10.02 8.51 0.07
N ASP A 202 10.91 7.64 -0.41
CA ASP A 202 10.52 6.49 -1.20
C ASP A 202 10.20 5.33 -0.27
N VAL A 203 9.13 4.61 -0.58
CA VAL A 203 8.58 3.48 0.16
C VAL A 203 8.54 2.30 -0.81
N TYR A 204 9.31 1.26 -0.51
CA TYR A 204 9.39 0.04 -1.30
C TYR A 204 8.64 -1.08 -0.57
N PRO A 205 7.51 -1.55 -1.11
CA PRO A 205 6.68 -2.56 -0.47
C PRO A 205 7.19 -3.98 -0.76
N LEU A 206 8.05 -4.53 0.09
CA LEU A 206 8.46 -5.93 -0.01
C LEU A 206 7.31 -6.82 0.51
N GLY A 207 6.48 -7.30 -0.41
CA GLY A 207 5.30 -8.10 -0.09
C GLY A 207 5.22 -9.42 -0.84
N ARG A 208 4.78 -10.47 -0.15
CA ARG A 208 4.25 -11.70 -0.77
C ARG A 208 2.74 -11.60 -0.69
N ASN A 209 2.09 -11.14 -1.75
CA ASN A 209 0.65 -10.91 -1.83
C ASN A 209 0.02 -12.01 -2.68
N ARG A 210 -0.68 -12.98 -2.06
CA ARG A 210 -1.18 -14.17 -2.76
C ARG A 210 -2.68 -14.29 -2.60
N VAL A 211 -3.40 -14.32 -3.71
CA VAL A 211 -4.83 -14.64 -3.74
C VAL A 211 -4.99 -16.05 -4.30
N THR A 212 -5.77 -16.90 -3.63
CA THR A 212 -6.16 -18.21 -4.14
C THR A 212 -7.68 -18.22 -4.31
N LEU A 213 -8.15 -18.40 -5.53
CA LEU A 213 -9.57 -18.58 -5.84
C LEU A 213 -9.94 -20.04 -5.54
N LYS A 214 -11.00 -20.25 -4.75
CA LYS A 214 -11.32 -21.55 -4.15
C LYS A 214 -12.03 -22.49 -5.12
N ARG A 215 -12.75 -21.97 -6.12
CA ARG A 215 -13.52 -22.80 -7.06
C ARG A 215 -12.62 -23.79 -7.80
N ASP A 216 -11.44 -23.36 -8.24
CA ASP A 216 -10.51 -24.19 -9.02
C ASP A 216 -9.05 -24.15 -8.54
N GLY A 217 -8.76 -23.41 -7.46
CA GLY A 217 -7.41 -23.32 -6.90
C GLY A 217 -6.48 -22.41 -7.71
N ALA A 218 -6.98 -21.57 -8.60
CA ALA A 218 -6.16 -20.59 -9.31
C ALA A 218 -5.46 -19.64 -8.32
N VAL A 219 -4.17 -19.39 -8.56
CA VAL A 219 -3.34 -18.59 -7.66
C VAL A 219 -2.84 -17.34 -8.37
N PHE A 220 -3.03 -16.19 -7.74
CA PHE A 220 -2.58 -14.89 -8.22
C PHE A 220 -1.54 -14.30 -7.28
N ASN A 221 -0.54 -13.62 -7.86
CA ASN A 221 0.49 -12.90 -7.12
C ASN A 221 0.55 -11.45 -7.55
N LEU A 222 0.47 -10.54 -6.58
CA LEU A 222 0.55 -9.10 -6.78
C LEU A 222 1.95 -8.57 -6.43
N VAL A 223 2.55 -7.88 -7.39
CA VAL A 223 3.70 -7.00 -7.22
C VAL A 223 3.22 -5.55 -7.37
N PRO A 224 3.08 -4.78 -6.28
CA PRO A 224 2.67 -3.38 -6.35
C PRO A 224 3.78 -2.47 -6.94
N PRO A 225 3.50 -1.21 -7.33
CA PRO A 225 4.52 -0.18 -7.54
C PRO A 225 5.11 0.34 -6.21
N PRO A 226 6.27 1.02 -6.24
CA PRO A 226 6.73 1.79 -5.10
C PRO A 226 5.81 2.99 -4.82
N THR A 227 5.86 3.50 -3.60
CA THR A 227 5.13 4.71 -3.20
C THR A 227 6.12 5.82 -2.85
N LYS A 228 5.81 7.05 -3.22
CA LYS A 228 6.58 8.24 -2.83
C LYS A 228 5.69 9.18 -2.04
N VAL A 229 6.16 9.57 -0.85
CA VAL A 229 5.52 10.64 -0.08
C VAL A 229 6.34 11.90 -0.26
N ASN A 230 5.74 12.89 -0.91
CA ASN A 230 6.35 14.17 -1.25
C ASN A 230 6.03 15.22 -0.20
N ASN A 231 6.87 16.25 -0.10
CA ASN A 231 6.66 17.40 0.79
C ASN A 231 6.40 17.01 2.26
N LEU A 232 7.27 16.17 2.82
CA LEU A 232 7.13 15.69 4.20
C LEU A 232 7.26 16.81 5.23
N ILE A 233 8.15 17.78 4.97
CA ILE A 233 8.57 18.81 5.94
C ILE A 233 8.20 20.19 5.42
N PHE A 234 8.48 20.45 4.14
CA PHE A 234 8.16 21.70 3.44
C PHE A 234 7.13 21.41 2.35
N GLY A 235 6.04 22.17 2.31
CA GLY A 235 4.95 21.95 1.35
C GLY A 235 3.76 21.19 1.92
N ARG A 236 2.63 21.21 1.20
CA ARG A 236 1.53 20.27 1.45
C ARG A 236 2.01 18.86 1.15
N THR A 237 1.99 17.97 2.14
CA THR A 237 2.32 16.56 1.93
C THR A 237 1.34 15.94 0.95
N TRP A 238 1.83 15.13 0.01
CA TRP A 238 1.00 14.34 -0.90
C TRP A 238 1.70 13.02 -1.23
N VAL A 239 0.92 12.03 -1.63
CA VAL A 239 1.41 10.69 -1.93
C VAL A 239 1.18 10.38 -3.41
N ASP A 240 2.15 9.70 -4.01
CA ASP A 240 2.08 9.14 -5.34
C ASP A 240 2.58 7.68 -5.33
N SER A 241 2.19 6.87 -6.30
CA SER A 241 2.68 5.49 -6.42
C SER A 241 3.05 5.13 -7.87
N PRO A 242 4.07 5.80 -8.45
CA PRO A 242 4.38 5.64 -9.85
C PRO A 242 5.05 4.30 -10.16
N GLY A 243 4.86 3.83 -11.38
CA GLY A 243 5.50 2.62 -11.90
C GLY A 243 4.53 1.46 -12.11
N GLU A 244 5.07 0.28 -12.33
CA GLU A 244 4.27 -0.89 -12.71
C GLU A 244 3.67 -1.59 -11.50
N MET A 245 2.37 -1.90 -11.59
CA MET A 245 1.70 -2.93 -10.83
C MET A 245 1.53 -4.17 -11.69
N ILE A 246 1.94 -5.33 -11.18
CA ILE A 246 1.84 -6.59 -11.91
C ILE A 246 1.01 -7.58 -11.09
N MET A 247 -0.09 -8.07 -11.69
CA MET A 247 -0.88 -9.17 -11.16
C MET A 247 -0.68 -10.39 -12.06
N THR A 248 -0.04 -11.44 -11.55
CA THR A 248 0.23 -12.66 -12.34
C THR A 248 -0.64 -13.80 -11.85
N ASN A 249 -1.37 -14.45 -12.75
CA ASN A 249 -1.94 -15.77 -12.50
C ASN A 249 -0.81 -16.81 -12.58
N LEU A 250 -0.35 -17.28 -11.41
CA LEU A 250 0.72 -18.25 -11.30
C LEU A 250 0.34 -19.64 -11.84
N THR A 251 -0.95 -19.92 -12.01
CA THR A 251 -1.44 -21.21 -12.54
C THR A 251 -1.36 -21.27 -14.06
N THR A 252 -1.61 -20.15 -14.76
CA THR A 252 -1.65 -20.10 -16.23
C THR A 252 -0.45 -19.37 -16.86
N GLY A 253 0.16 -18.44 -16.13
CA GLY A 253 1.18 -17.52 -16.64
C GLY A 253 0.62 -16.23 -17.24
N ASP A 254 -0.70 -16.07 -17.33
CA ASP A 254 -1.34 -14.82 -17.74
C ASP A 254 -1.07 -13.70 -16.71
N LYS A 255 -1.00 -12.45 -17.16
CA LYS A 255 -0.65 -11.32 -16.28
C LYS A 255 -1.37 -10.03 -16.67
N ALA A 256 -1.75 -9.23 -15.68
CA ALA A 256 -2.06 -7.82 -15.90
C ALA A 256 -0.84 -6.98 -15.53
N VAL A 257 -0.47 -6.04 -16.39
CA VAL A 257 0.61 -5.06 -16.15
C VAL A 257 0.02 -3.68 -16.34
N LEU A 258 -0.07 -2.91 -15.26
CA LEU A 258 -0.64 -1.57 -15.25
C LEU A 258 0.41 -0.55 -14.79
N TYR A 259 0.56 0.52 -15.54
CA TYR A 259 1.49 1.60 -15.24
C TYR A 259 0.74 2.74 -14.55
N PHE A 260 1.14 3.02 -13.31
CA PHE A 260 0.68 4.16 -12.54
C PHE A 260 1.47 5.38 -13.00
N GLN A 261 0.78 6.32 -13.64
CA GLN A 261 1.40 7.50 -14.19
C GLN A 261 1.91 8.39 -13.05
N PRO A 262 3.18 8.84 -13.08
CA PRO A 262 3.68 9.79 -12.11
C PRO A 262 2.96 11.13 -12.28
N CYS A 263 2.79 11.86 -11.18
CA CYS A 263 2.34 13.25 -11.25
C CYS A 263 3.36 14.10 -12.03
N GLY A 264 2.98 14.48 -13.25
CA GLY A 264 3.76 15.30 -14.17
C GLY A 264 3.54 16.81 -13.97
N TRP A 265 3.92 17.58 -14.99
CA TRP A 265 3.75 19.03 -15.00
C TRP A 265 2.27 19.39 -14.90
N PHE A 266 1.99 20.42 -14.12
CA PHE A 266 0.63 20.91 -13.89
C PHE A 266 -0.35 19.86 -13.30
N GLY A 267 0.16 18.79 -12.68
CA GLY A 267 -0.68 17.68 -12.20
C GLY A 267 -1.10 16.70 -13.29
N ALA A 268 -0.57 16.80 -14.51
CA ALA A 268 -0.84 15.86 -15.60
C ALA A 268 -0.46 14.43 -15.20
N GLY A 269 -1.24 13.43 -15.62
CA GLY A 269 -1.00 12.03 -15.26
C GLY A 269 -1.36 11.67 -13.82
N ARG A 270 -1.64 12.66 -12.95
CA ARG A 270 -1.92 12.37 -11.55
C ARG A 270 -3.17 11.50 -11.43
N TYR A 271 -2.99 10.37 -10.74
CA TYR A 271 -3.97 9.32 -10.54
C TYR A 271 -4.21 8.38 -11.72
N GLU A 272 -3.68 8.68 -12.91
CA GLU A 272 -3.95 7.92 -14.12
C GLU A 272 -3.26 6.56 -14.09
N ILE A 273 -3.95 5.55 -14.63
CA ILE A 273 -3.46 4.19 -14.78
C ILE A 273 -3.83 3.73 -16.18
N ASP A 274 -2.86 3.11 -16.87
CA ASP A 274 -3.08 2.45 -18.14
C ASP A 274 -2.27 1.15 -18.22
N GLY A 275 -2.80 0.16 -18.91
CA GLY A 275 -2.07 -1.04 -19.23
C GLY A 275 -2.98 -2.15 -19.72
N TYR A 276 -2.51 -3.38 -19.67
CA TYR A 276 -3.19 -4.49 -20.32
C TYR A 276 -3.16 -5.77 -19.50
N VAL A 277 -4.18 -6.59 -19.73
CA VAL A 277 -4.14 -8.02 -19.46
C VAL A 277 -3.50 -8.72 -20.66
N TYR A 278 -2.49 -9.52 -20.40
CA TYR A 278 -1.75 -10.33 -21.35
C TYR A 278 -1.99 -11.81 -21.09
N ASN A 279 -2.00 -12.59 -22.16
CA ASN A 279 -1.89 -14.04 -22.03
C ASN A 279 -0.45 -14.46 -21.71
N SER A 280 -0.24 -15.75 -21.44
CA SER A 280 1.07 -16.34 -21.18
C SER A 280 2.07 -16.22 -22.34
N ALA A 281 1.62 -15.87 -23.55
CA ALA A 281 2.45 -15.61 -24.73
C ALA A 281 2.80 -14.12 -24.90
N GLU A 282 2.49 -13.29 -23.89
CA GLU A 282 2.70 -11.84 -23.89
C GLU A 282 1.89 -11.06 -24.94
N GLU A 283 0.78 -11.62 -25.41
CA GLU A 283 -0.14 -10.93 -26.29
C GLU A 283 -1.21 -10.19 -25.46
N PRO A 284 -1.46 -8.90 -25.72
CA PRO A 284 -2.52 -8.16 -25.04
C PRO A 284 -3.89 -8.72 -25.44
N LYS A 285 -4.82 -8.72 -24.47
CA LYS A 285 -6.19 -9.21 -24.63
C LYS A 285 -7.25 -8.21 -24.15
N ILE A 286 -6.94 -7.47 -23.10
CA ILE A 286 -7.84 -6.47 -22.51
C ILE A 286 -7.03 -5.24 -22.14
N LEU A 287 -7.42 -4.08 -22.67
CA LEU A 287 -6.99 -2.76 -22.20
C LEU A 287 -7.65 -2.49 -20.84
N MET A 288 -6.89 -1.99 -19.87
CA MET A 288 -7.40 -1.44 -18.62
C MET A 288 -6.89 -0.02 -18.45
N THR A 289 -7.80 0.91 -18.13
CA THR A 289 -7.48 2.33 -17.98
C THR A 289 -8.40 3.00 -16.96
N GLY A 290 -7.93 4.07 -16.32
CA GLY A 290 -8.76 4.90 -15.46
C GLY A 290 -7.93 5.70 -14.47
N LYS A 291 -8.52 5.93 -13.29
CA LYS A 291 -7.86 6.62 -12.18
C LYS A 291 -8.01 5.85 -10.88
N TRP A 292 -6.90 5.57 -10.20
CA TRP A 292 -6.93 4.79 -8.95
C TRP A 292 -7.65 5.47 -7.79
N ASN A 293 -7.90 6.78 -7.88
CA ASN A 293 -8.65 7.52 -6.89
C ASN A 293 -10.13 7.70 -7.26
N GLU A 294 -10.60 7.16 -8.38
CA GLU A 294 -11.97 7.35 -8.88
C GLU A 294 -12.60 6.05 -9.41
N SER A 295 -12.06 5.47 -10.48
CA SER A 295 -12.63 4.29 -11.16
C SER A 295 -11.66 3.65 -12.14
N ILE A 296 -11.82 2.36 -12.42
CA ILE A 296 -11.05 1.60 -13.40
C ILE A 296 -12.00 0.92 -14.37
N SER A 297 -11.70 1.07 -15.66
CA SER A 297 -12.44 0.48 -16.75
C SER A 297 -11.58 -0.45 -17.59
N TYR A 298 -12.23 -1.27 -18.41
CA TYR A 298 -11.58 -2.24 -19.28
C TYR A 298 -12.30 -2.36 -20.62
N GLN A 299 -11.57 -2.79 -21.64
CA GLN A 299 -12.09 -3.02 -22.98
C GLN A 299 -11.28 -4.12 -23.70
N PRO A 300 -11.91 -5.10 -24.37
CA PRO A 300 -11.19 -6.05 -25.21
C PRO A 300 -10.36 -5.35 -26.28
N CYS A 301 -9.14 -5.81 -26.50
CA CYS A 301 -8.23 -5.24 -27.50
C CYS A 301 -7.66 -6.31 -28.44
N ASP A 302 -7.13 -5.88 -29.57
CA ASP A 302 -6.38 -6.75 -30.48
C ASP A 302 -4.91 -6.94 -30.02
N SER A 303 -4.12 -7.62 -30.85
CA SER A 303 -2.69 -7.88 -30.59
C SER A 303 -1.80 -6.65 -30.59
N GLU A 304 -2.27 -5.52 -31.14
CA GLU A 304 -1.57 -4.23 -31.11
C GLU A 304 -1.97 -3.40 -29.88
N GLY A 305 -2.95 -3.88 -29.09
CA GLY A 305 -3.48 -3.18 -27.93
C GLY A 305 -4.63 -2.22 -28.28
N GLU A 306 -5.06 -2.18 -29.53
CA GLU A 306 -6.14 -1.29 -29.96
C GLU A 306 -7.51 -1.89 -29.59
N PRO A 307 -8.46 -1.08 -29.07
CA PRO A 307 -9.80 -1.56 -28.74
C PRO A 307 -10.51 -2.22 -29.92
N LEU A 308 -11.14 -3.37 -29.67
CA LEU A 308 -11.83 -4.10 -30.74
C LEU A 308 -13.03 -3.30 -31.28
N PRO A 309 -13.26 -3.26 -32.61
CA PRO A 309 -14.39 -2.57 -33.20
C PRO A 309 -15.74 -3.04 -32.63
N GLY A 310 -16.60 -2.08 -32.27
CA GLY A 310 -17.93 -2.36 -31.71
C GLY A 310 -17.95 -2.76 -30.23
N THR A 311 -16.81 -2.73 -29.55
CA THR A 311 -16.75 -2.82 -28.09
C THR A 311 -16.80 -1.44 -27.44
N GLU A 312 -17.20 -1.38 -26.18
CA GLU A 312 -17.24 -0.16 -25.38
C GLU A 312 -16.42 -0.36 -24.12
N LEU A 313 -15.89 0.74 -23.59
CA LEU A 313 -15.19 0.77 -22.32
C LEU A 313 -16.19 0.50 -21.19
N LYS A 314 -15.93 -0.54 -20.39
CA LYS A 314 -16.79 -0.96 -19.28
C LYS A 314 -16.10 -0.76 -17.94
N GLU A 315 -16.84 -0.28 -16.95
CA GLU A 315 -16.32 -0.11 -15.60
C GLU A 315 -16.19 -1.47 -14.89
N SER A 316 -15.03 -1.71 -14.28
CA SER A 316 -14.78 -2.87 -13.41
C SER A 316 -14.84 -2.51 -11.92
N TRP A 317 -14.50 -1.27 -11.58
CA TRP A 317 -14.50 -0.77 -10.21
C TRP A 317 -14.68 0.74 -10.18
N ARG A 318 -15.33 1.22 -9.13
CA ARG A 318 -15.50 2.64 -8.79
C ARG A 318 -15.40 2.83 -7.29
N LEU A 319 -14.74 3.92 -6.90
CA LEU A 319 -14.66 4.37 -5.53
C LEU A 319 -16.07 4.63 -4.98
N ALA A 320 -16.38 4.04 -3.83
CA ALA A 320 -17.61 4.31 -3.09
C ALA A 320 -17.62 5.74 -2.52
N ASP A 321 -18.82 6.25 -2.22
CA ASP A 321 -18.95 7.55 -1.56
C ASP A 321 -18.12 7.61 -0.27
N VAL A 322 -17.38 8.72 -0.12
CA VAL A 322 -16.53 8.97 1.05
C VAL A 322 -17.08 10.09 1.92
N PRO A 323 -16.88 10.04 3.25
CA PRO A 323 -17.23 11.14 4.14
C PRO A 323 -16.60 12.48 3.71
N LYS A 324 -17.44 13.52 3.62
CA LYS A 324 -16.97 14.87 3.31
C LYS A 324 -16.22 15.47 4.49
N ASN A 325 -15.11 16.15 4.22
CA ASN A 325 -14.28 16.85 5.23
C ASN A 325 -13.75 15.94 6.35
N ASP A 326 -13.55 14.65 6.08
CA ASP A 326 -12.89 13.77 7.02
C ASP A 326 -11.43 14.20 7.24
N LYS A 327 -11.05 14.39 8.51
CA LYS A 327 -9.71 14.88 8.89
C LYS A 327 -8.59 13.97 8.36
N PHE A 328 -8.80 12.67 8.40
CA PHE A 328 -7.81 11.69 7.98
C PHE A 328 -8.05 11.20 6.55
N GLN A 329 -9.14 11.59 5.90
CA GLN A 329 -9.58 11.09 4.59
C GLN A 329 -9.93 9.59 4.63
N TYR A 330 -10.57 9.17 5.72
CA TYR A 330 -11.11 7.81 5.83
C TYR A 330 -12.31 7.60 4.92
N THR A 331 -12.35 6.44 4.24
CA THR A 331 -13.57 5.92 3.63
C THR A 331 -14.57 5.52 4.72
N ASN A 332 -15.82 5.28 4.36
CA ASN A 332 -16.79 4.71 5.28
C ASN A 332 -16.33 3.35 5.83
N PHE A 333 -15.61 2.56 5.02
CA PHE A 333 -15.02 1.30 5.44
C PHE A 333 -13.86 1.49 6.41
N ALA A 334 -12.98 2.47 6.17
CA ALA A 334 -11.90 2.83 7.10
C ALA A 334 -12.44 3.18 8.50
N HIS A 335 -13.53 3.96 8.58
CA HIS A 335 -14.22 4.21 9.86
C HIS A 335 -14.79 2.95 10.49
N LYS A 336 -15.43 2.09 9.68
CA LYS A 336 -15.95 0.79 10.12
C LYS A 336 -14.85 -0.05 10.77
N VAL A 337 -13.75 -0.30 10.07
CA VAL A 337 -12.66 -1.16 10.55
C VAL A 337 -11.97 -0.62 11.81
N ASN A 338 -11.93 0.70 12.00
CA ASN A 338 -11.38 1.31 13.21
C ASN A 338 -12.33 1.26 14.42
N SER A 339 -13.65 1.23 14.18
CA SER A 339 -14.68 1.33 15.22
C SER A 339 -14.79 0.09 16.11
N PHE A 340 -15.04 0.31 17.40
CA PHE A 340 -15.44 -0.73 18.35
C PHE A 340 -16.85 -1.27 18.10
N ASP A 341 -17.72 -0.52 17.44
CA ASP A 341 -19.11 -0.95 17.18
C ASP A 341 -19.17 -2.10 16.17
N THR A 342 -18.18 -2.18 15.29
CA THR A 342 -18.05 -3.28 14.32
C THR A 342 -16.92 -4.24 14.66
N ALA A 343 -16.27 -4.01 15.80
CA ALA A 343 -15.30 -4.94 16.33
C ALA A 343 -16.00 -6.25 16.74
N PRO A 344 -15.31 -7.39 16.60
CA PRO A 344 -15.78 -8.63 17.14
C PRO A 344 -16.02 -8.54 18.67
N LYS A 345 -17.13 -9.10 19.17
CA LYS A 345 -17.54 -9.02 20.60
C LYS A 345 -16.49 -9.46 21.62
N LYS A 346 -15.49 -10.22 21.19
CA LYS A 346 -14.42 -10.78 22.03
C LYS A 346 -13.10 -10.61 21.30
N LEU A 347 -12.61 -9.37 21.32
CA LEU A 347 -11.32 -9.01 20.77
C LEU A 347 -10.19 -9.78 21.45
N LEU A 348 -9.18 -10.14 20.68
CA LEU A 348 -7.88 -10.50 21.21
C LEU A 348 -7.34 -9.35 22.08
N ALA A 349 -6.69 -9.68 23.20
CA ALA A 349 -6.05 -8.68 24.06
C ALA A 349 -4.96 -7.87 23.32
N SER A 350 -4.42 -8.43 22.24
CA SER A 350 -3.45 -7.82 21.35
C SER A 350 -4.06 -7.00 20.21
N ASP A 351 -5.40 -6.88 20.12
CA ASP A 351 -6.06 -6.16 19.01
C ASP A 351 -5.68 -4.67 18.97
N SER A 352 -5.32 -4.17 17.78
CA SER A 352 -4.90 -2.78 17.55
C SER A 352 -5.91 -1.74 18.05
N ARG A 353 -7.22 -2.07 18.11
CA ARG A 353 -8.22 -1.13 18.66
C ARG A 353 -7.99 -0.82 20.13
N LEU A 354 -7.46 -1.78 20.89
CA LEU A 354 -7.17 -1.63 22.33
C LEU A 354 -5.88 -0.84 22.61
N ARG A 355 -5.11 -0.50 21.56
CA ARG A 355 -3.82 0.18 21.70
C ARG A 355 -3.99 1.64 22.20
N PRO A 356 -3.41 2.02 23.35
CA PRO A 356 -3.78 3.26 24.05
C PRO A 356 -3.29 4.55 23.39
N ASP A 357 -2.11 4.56 22.77
CA ASP A 357 -1.58 5.71 22.03
C ASP A 357 -2.42 6.03 20.78
N ARG A 358 -2.76 4.98 20.03
CA ARG A 358 -3.67 5.04 18.87
C ARG A 358 -5.05 5.55 19.27
N TYR A 359 -5.65 4.96 20.31
CA TYR A 359 -6.97 5.36 20.79
C TYR A 359 -6.99 6.80 21.34
N ALA A 360 -5.95 7.21 22.07
CA ALA A 360 -5.83 8.60 22.52
C ALA A 360 -5.78 9.59 21.34
N LEU A 361 -5.08 9.24 20.25
CA LEU A 361 -5.08 10.05 19.04
C LEU A 361 -6.46 10.12 18.38
N GLU A 362 -7.19 9.00 18.35
CA GLU A 362 -8.57 8.94 17.84
C GLU A 362 -9.50 9.88 18.60
N GLN A 363 -9.33 10.00 19.92
CA GLN A 363 -10.07 10.93 20.78
C GLN A 363 -9.56 12.39 20.70
N GLY A 364 -8.52 12.66 19.90
CA GLY A 364 -7.93 14.00 19.76
C GLY A 364 -6.98 14.42 20.88
N ASP A 365 -6.63 13.52 21.81
CA ASP A 365 -5.71 13.80 22.91
C ASP A 365 -4.26 13.54 22.49
N LEU A 366 -3.66 14.54 21.84
CA LEU A 366 -2.28 14.49 21.35
C LEU A 366 -1.25 14.33 22.48
N SER A 367 -1.51 14.88 23.67
CA SER A 367 -0.60 14.81 24.80
C SER A 367 -0.54 13.39 25.34
N LYS A 368 -1.70 12.79 25.61
CA LYS A 368 -1.80 11.41 26.05
C LYS A 368 -1.28 10.44 25.00
N ALA A 369 -1.60 10.65 23.73
CA ALA A 369 -1.09 9.82 22.64
C ALA A 369 0.45 9.85 22.59
N GLY A 370 1.06 11.03 22.75
CA GLY A 370 2.52 11.18 22.83
C GLY A 370 3.14 10.42 24.01
N PHE A 371 2.55 10.56 25.20
CA PHE A 371 2.99 9.87 26.41
C PHE A 371 2.91 8.34 26.29
N GLU A 372 1.74 7.83 25.89
CA GLU A 372 1.49 6.38 25.75
C GLU A 372 2.39 5.77 24.67
N LYS A 373 2.62 6.50 23.57
CA LYS A 373 3.54 6.06 22.50
C LYS A 373 4.96 5.91 23.03
N GLY A 374 5.45 6.89 23.79
CA GLY A 374 6.77 6.82 24.44
C GLY A 374 6.87 5.62 25.40
N SER A 375 5.87 5.45 26.26
CA SER A 375 5.80 4.33 27.21
C SER A 375 5.79 2.96 26.51
N LEU A 376 5.02 2.81 25.42
CA LEU A 376 4.97 1.57 24.64
C LEU A 376 6.32 1.27 23.96
N GLU A 377 6.95 2.26 23.34
CA GLU A 377 8.27 2.10 22.72
C GLU A 377 9.34 1.68 23.75
N GLU A 378 9.33 2.28 24.94
CA GLU A 378 10.25 1.92 26.02
C GLU A 378 10.03 0.49 26.53
N ARG A 379 8.77 0.10 26.76
CA ARG A 379 8.42 -1.27 27.15
C ARG A 379 8.89 -2.28 26.11
N GLN A 380 8.65 -2.01 24.82
CA GLN A 380 9.08 -2.88 23.73
C GLN A 380 10.61 -3.04 23.67
N ARG A 381 11.37 -1.96 23.89
CA ARG A 381 12.84 -2.00 23.98
C ARG A 381 13.30 -2.85 25.17
N ALA A 382 12.66 -2.70 26.33
CA ALA A 382 12.98 -3.49 27.53
C ALA A 382 12.66 -4.98 27.35
N GLU A 383 11.51 -5.32 26.75
CA GLU A 383 11.14 -6.70 26.42
C GLU A 383 12.09 -7.34 25.42
N LYS A 384 12.51 -6.59 24.39
CA LYS A 384 13.53 -7.04 23.44
C LYS A 384 14.83 -7.40 24.16
N LYS A 385 15.34 -6.49 25.00
CA LYS A 385 16.57 -6.72 25.77
C LYS A 385 16.46 -7.97 26.66
N ASN A 386 15.34 -8.12 27.37
CA ASN A 386 15.07 -9.29 28.22
C ASN A 386 15.03 -10.60 27.41
N ARG A 387 14.42 -10.60 26.21
CA ARG A 387 14.42 -11.76 25.31
C ARG A 387 15.83 -12.12 24.85
N GLU A 388 16.62 -11.13 24.44
CA GLU A 388 18.00 -11.32 23.99
C GLU A 388 18.89 -11.88 25.12
N GLU A 389 18.79 -11.31 26.33
CA GLU A 389 19.53 -11.77 27.52
C GLU A 389 19.20 -13.23 27.89
N LYS A 390 17.95 -13.67 27.65
CA LYS A 390 17.50 -15.04 27.92
C LYS A 390 17.65 -16.00 26.73
N GLY A 391 18.12 -15.52 25.57
CA GLY A 391 18.17 -16.31 24.34
C GLY A 391 16.79 -16.77 23.84
N HIS A 392 15.71 -16.07 24.23
CA HIS A 392 14.35 -16.39 23.82
C HIS A 392 14.04 -15.82 22.43
N LYS A 393 13.61 -16.68 21.50
CA LYS A 393 13.10 -16.25 20.19
C LYS A 393 11.60 -16.01 20.26
N PHE A 394 11.16 -14.84 19.80
CA PHE A 394 9.72 -14.58 19.64
C PHE A 394 9.13 -15.52 18.58
N THR A 395 7.95 -16.08 18.85
CA THR A 395 7.20 -16.91 17.91
C THR A 395 5.81 -16.30 17.78
N PRO A 396 5.39 -15.91 16.56
CA PRO A 396 4.05 -15.40 16.34
C PRO A 396 3.00 -16.46 16.68
N LYS A 397 1.82 -16.02 17.12
CA LYS A 397 0.77 -16.93 17.61
C LYS A 397 -0.03 -17.54 16.48
N TRP A 398 -0.34 -16.74 15.45
CA TRP A 398 -1.30 -17.10 14.41
C TRP A 398 -0.67 -17.40 13.06
N PHE A 399 0.62 -17.11 12.92
CA PHE A 399 1.38 -17.34 11.71
C PHE A 399 2.67 -18.09 12.01
N ASP A 400 2.94 -19.14 11.23
CA ASP A 400 4.16 -19.92 11.34
C ASP A 400 5.18 -19.41 10.31
N PHE A 401 6.43 -19.23 10.75
CA PHE A 401 7.55 -18.94 9.85
C PHE A 401 7.76 -20.13 8.89
N THR A 402 8.02 -19.85 7.62
CA THR A 402 8.28 -20.87 6.61
C THR A 402 9.72 -20.78 6.10
N ASN A 403 10.19 -21.83 5.42
CA ASN A 403 11.47 -21.79 4.72
C ASN A 403 11.36 -21.12 3.33
N GLU A 404 10.18 -20.60 2.96
CA GLU A 404 9.96 -19.89 1.70
C GLU A 404 10.51 -18.46 1.81
N VAL A 405 11.29 -18.07 0.81
CA VAL A 405 11.77 -16.69 0.61
C VAL A 405 11.19 -16.20 -0.71
N ALA A 406 10.38 -15.14 -0.66
CA ALA A 406 9.83 -14.52 -1.84
C ALA A 406 10.81 -13.47 -2.38
N ALA A 407 11.11 -13.55 -3.68
CA ALA A 407 11.86 -12.52 -4.39
C ALA A 407 10.91 -11.39 -4.81
N THR A 408 11.26 -10.15 -4.47
CA THR A 408 10.57 -8.94 -4.93
C THR A 408 11.54 -8.07 -5.73
N PRO A 409 11.06 -7.09 -6.52
CA PRO A 409 11.94 -6.14 -7.20
C PRO A 409 12.88 -5.35 -6.27
N TRP A 410 12.59 -5.30 -4.96
CA TRP A 410 13.34 -4.50 -3.99
C TRP A 410 14.08 -5.33 -2.94
N GLY A 411 14.09 -6.66 -3.08
CA GLY A 411 14.83 -7.58 -2.23
C GLY A 411 14.05 -8.84 -1.87
N GLU A 412 14.65 -9.62 -0.97
CA GLU A 412 14.10 -10.86 -0.45
C GLU A 412 13.21 -10.64 0.77
N LEU A 413 12.20 -11.51 0.90
CA LEU A 413 11.21 -11.46 1.95
C LEU A 413 10.96 -12.85 2.54
N GLU A 414 11.11 -12.98 3.86
CA GLU A 414 10.69 -14.18 4.57
C GLU A 414 9.17 -14.31 4.61
N VAL A 415 8.66 -15.52 4.34
CA VAL A 415 7.22 -15.76 4.26
C VAL A 415 6.70 -16.41 5.54
N TYR A 416 5.58 -15.87 6.03
CA TYR A 416 4.81 -16.41 7.13
C TYR A 416 3.49 -16.97 6.61
N ARG A 417 3.07 -18.12 7.14
CA ARG A 417 1.83 -18.81 6.73
C ARG A 417 0.85 -18.85 7.89
N TYR A 418 -0.41 -18.52 7.61
CA TYR A 418 -1.48 -18.68 8.58
C TYR A 418 -1.60 -20.14 9.05
N ASN A 419 -1.74 -20.35 10.37
CA ASN A 419 -1.67 -21.70 10.96
C ASN A 419 -3.04 -22.26 11.38
N GLY A 420 -4.14 -21.57 11.09
CA GLY A 420 -5.51 -22.00 11.40
C GLY A 420 -5.86 -22.06 12.89
N LYS A 421 -4.95 -21.65 13.79
CA LYS A 421 -5.22 -21.67 15.24
C LYS A 421 -6.23 -20.60 15.66
N TYR A 422 -6.31 -19.49 14.93
CA TYR A 422 -7.24 -18.42 15.24
C TYR A 422 -8.70 -18.85 15.01
N ASP A 423 -9.00 -19.56 13.92
CA ASP A 423 -10.36 -20.07 13.68
C ASP A 423 -10.79 -21.05 14.77
N LYS A 424 -9.88 -21.94 15.18
CA LYS A 424 -10.10 -22.86 16.31
C LYS A 424 -10.36 -22.09 17.60
N HIS A 425 -9.60 -21.03 17.86
CA HIS A 425 -9.78 -20.18 19.03
C HIS A 425 -11.16 -19.50 19.03
N ARG A 426 -11.59 -18.95 17.88
CA ARG A 426 -12.89 -18.32 17.70
C ARG A 426 -14.05 -19.32 17.81
N ALA A 427 -13.90 -20.53 17.28
CA ALA A 427 -14.91 -21.59 17.32
C ALA A 427 -15.07 -22.21 18.72
N CYS A 428 -13.96 -22.43 19.45
CA CYS A 428 -14.00 -23.12 20.74
C CYS A 428 -14.58 -22.27 21.88
N GLY A 429 -14.67 -20.95 21.72
CA GLY A 429 -15.07 -20.03 22.80
C GLY A 429 -14.21 -20.16 24.07
N ARG A 430 -13.08 -20.87 24.00
CA ARG A 430 -12.10 -21.07 25.06
C ARG A 430 -11.01 -20.02 24.88
N TRP A 431 -11.18 -18.94 25.62
CA TRP A 431 -10.25 -17.83 25.69
C TRP A 431 -9.11 -18.30 26.58
N LEU A 432 -7.94 -18.54 26.00
CA LEU A 432 -6.73 -18.80 26.77
C LEU A 432 -6.38 -17.48 27.47
N GLU A 433 -6.54 -17.46 28.80
CA GLU A 433 -6.09 -16.41 29.71
C GLU A 433 -4.59 -16.12 29.57
#